data_AF-V2UKD7-F1
#
_entry.id   AF-V2UKD7-F1
#
_cell.length_a   1.000
_cell.length_b   1.000
_cell.length_c   1.000
_cell.angle_alpha   90.00
_cell.angle_beta   90.00
_cell.angle_gamma   90.00
#
_symmetry.space_group_name_H-M   'P 1'
#
loop_
_entity.id
_entity.type
_entity.pdbx_description
1 polymer ?
#
loop_
_entity_poly.entity_id
_entity_poly.type
_entity_poly.pdbx_seq_one_letter_code
_entity_poly.pdbx_strand_id
1 'polypeptide(L)'
;MLSSARFGVCMRFGLILGDQLHHQLATLKVLDRTKDVILMAEVFEEATYVTHHPQKIALIFSAMRHFAKQLKAEGWRVRYHVFQSDSPIRTQLDFVQVQQQRLSAKELVITHCGEYRLQQQIENHWSQQLQLPVQCLDDDRFFFVAQFSSDNGPVDTKCYVWNIFIEKCVSRLAI
;
A
#
# COMPACT_ATOMS: atom_id res chain seq x y z
N MET A 1 33.80 30.25 -1.59
CA MET A 1 32.54 30.10 -0.82
C MET A 1 31.94 28.75 -1.18
N LEU A 2 32.23 27.72 -0.38
CA LEU A 2 31.66 26.39 -0.59
C LEU A 2 30.20 26.42 -0.14
N SER A 3 29.30 26.23 -1.11
CA SER A 3 27.86 26.10 -0.91
C SER A 3 27.61 24.91 0.01
N SER A 4 27.10 25.21 1.21
CA SER A 4 26.61 24.21 2.15
C SER A 4 25.43 23.48 1.51
N ALA A 5 25.67 22.25 1.07
CA ALA A 5 24.62 21.30 0.73
C ALA A 5 23.79 21.08 2.00
N ARG A 6 22.63 21.72 2.08
CA ARG A 6 21.61 21.36 3.06
C ARG A 6 21.17 19.95 2.67
N PHE A 7 21.70 18.93 3.35
CA PHE A 7 21.10 17.60 3.36
C PHE A 7 19.76 17.72 4.10
N GLY A 8 18.77 18.26 3.41
CA GLY A 8 17.40 18.37 3.87
C GLY A 8 16.87 16.97 4.11
N VAL A 9 16.36 16.76 5.32
CA VAL A 9 15.65 15.55 5.70
C VAL A 9 14.57 15.28 4.66
N CYS A 10 14.74 14.22 3.87
CA CYS A 10 13.88 13.96 2.73
C CYS A 10 12.79 12.96 3.14
N MET A 11 11.60 13.48 3.46
CA MET A 11 10.42 12.74 3.91
C MET A 11 9.86 11.85 2.80
N ARG A 12 9.40 10.65 3.15
CA ARG A 12 8.59 9.78 2.29
C ARG A 12 7.16 9.67 2.81
N PHE A 13 6.24 9.40 1.89
CA PHE A 13 4.92 8.91 2.24
C PHE A 13 4.91 7.39 2.17
N GLY A 14 4.28 6.75 3.16
CA GLY A 14 3.96 5.33 3.11
C GLY A 14 2.46 5.14 3.08
N LEU A 15 1.90 4.64 1.98
CA LEU A 15 0.47 4.36 1.89
C LEU A 15 0.18 2.94 2.39
N ILE A 16 -0.77 2.83 3.33
CA ILE A 16 -1.24 1.54 3.85
C ILE A 16 -2.73 1.40 3.52
N LEU A 17 -3.07 0.31 2.82
CA LEU A 17 -4.42 0.00 2.38
C LEU A 17 -5.23 -0.76 3.46
N GLY A 18 -6.54 -0.85 3.26
CA GLY A 18 -7.46 -1.44 4.24
C GLY A 18 -7.27 -2.95 4.48
N ASP A 19 -6.64 -3.66 3.55
CA ASP A 19 -6.29 -5.07 3.64
C ASP A 19 -4.87 -5.32 4.16
N GLN A 20 -4.08 -4.27 4.40
CA GLN A 20 -2.65 -4.31 4.74
C GLN A 20 -2.36 -4.04 6.23
N LEU A 21 -3.35 -4.22 7.11
CA LEU A 21 -3.28 -3.84 8.53
C LEU A 21 -2.42 -4.80 9.37
N HIS A 22 -1.10 -4.76 9.15
CA HIS A 22 -0.10 -5.63 9.77
C HIS A 22 1.14 -4.83 10.21
N HIS A 23 1.61 -5.02 11.44
CA HIS A 23 2.74 -4.22 11.99
C HIS A 23 4.09 -4.50 11.31
N GLN A 24 4.24 -5.66 10.67
CA GLN A 24 5.46 -6.01 9.93
C GLN A 24 5.26 -5.87 8.41
N LEU A 25 4.31 -5.05 7.96
CA LEU A 25 4.13 -4.75 6.54
C LEU A 25 5.44 -4.22 5.91
N ALA A 26 5.75 -4.62 4.67
CA ALA A 26 6.97 -4.20 3.99
C ALA A 26 7.15 -2.68 3.94
N THR A 27 6.08 -1.91 3.69
CA THR A 27 6.10 -0.44 3.80
C THR A 27 6.61 0.03 5.17
N LEU A 28 6.06 -0.50 6.27
CA LEU A 28 6.46 -0.11 7.63
C LEU A 28 7.92 -0.46 7.96
N LYS A 29 8.44 -1.56 7.38
CA LYS A 29 9.84 -1.99 7.56
C LYS A 29 10.83 -1.02 6.90
N VAL A 30 10.44 -0.41 5.78
CA VAL A 30 11.31 0.44 4.97
C VAL A 30 11.23 1.92 5.39
N LEU A 31 10.11 2.38 5.96
CA LEU A 31 9.94 3.77 6.43
C LEU A 31 10.76 4.10 7.69
N ASP A 32 11.21 5.35 7.79
CA ASP A 32 11.84 5.93 8.98
C ASP A 32 10.77 6.64 9.83
N ARG A 33 10.47 6.07 11.00
CA ARG A 33 9.45 6.57 11.93
C ARG A 33 9.63 8.03 12.35
N THR A 34 10.88 8.53 12.38
CA THR A 34 11.18 9.91 12.81
C THR A 34 10.93 10.95 11.72
N LYS A 35 10.87 10.53 10.45
CA LYS A 35 10.84 11.43 9.29
C LYS A 35 9.60 11.25 8.44
N ASP A 36 9.26 9.99 8.16
CA ASP A 36 8.28 9.61 7.17
C ASP A 36 6.85 9.69 7.73
N VAL A 37 5.88 9.75 6.83
CA VAL A 37 4.47 9.91 7.17
C VAL A 37 3.67 8.79 6.56
N ILE A 38 2.89 8.11 7.40
CA ILE A 38 1.95 7.07 6.99
C ILE A 38 0.66 7.74 6.53
N LEU A 39 0.17 7.32 5.36
CA LEU A 39 -1.09 7.73 4.77
C LEU A 39 -2.07 6.55 4.84
N MET A 40 -3.28 6.82 5.31
CA MET A 40 -4.40 5.88 5.30
C MET A 40 -5.69 6.64 4.99
N ALA A 41 -6.53 6.13 4.11
CA ALA A 41 -7.81 6.77 3.80
C ALA A 41 -8.94 5.76 3.62
N GLU A 42 -10.07 6.05 4.26
CA GLU A 42 -11.35 5.44 3.97
C GLU A 42 -11.93 6.10 2.71
N VAL A 43 -12.00 5.39 1.59
CA VAL A 43 -12.41 5.96 0.28
C VAL A 43 -13.56 5.19 -0.35
N PHE A 44 -14.33 5.89 -1.19
CA PHE A 44 -15.59 5.38 -1.75
C PHE A 44 -15.36 4.30 -2.79
N GLU A 45 -14.32 4.44 -3.61
CA GLU A 45 -14.01 3.51 -4.71
C GLU A 45 -13.79 2.07 -4.22
N GLU A 46 -13.15 1.89 -3.06
CA GLU A 46 -12.97 0.59 -2.38
C GLU A 46 -14.27 0.02 -1.80
N ALA A 47 -15.25 0.88 -1.52
CA ALA A 47 -16.52 0.51 -0.89
C ALA A 47 -17.65 0.23 -1.89
N THR A 48 -17.54 0.73 -3.13
CA THR A 48 -18.63 0.70 -4.12
C THR A 48 -18.32 0.02 -5.44
N TYR A 49 -17.07 -0.42 -5.70
CA TYR A 49 -16.71 -1.10 -6.95
C TYR A 49 -17.50 -2.41 -7.17
N VAL A 50 -17.90 -3.05 -6.08
CA VAL A 50 -18.89 -4.13 -6.04
C VAL A 50 -19.88 -3.76 -4.95
N THR A 51 -21.13 -4.23 -5.03
CA THR A 51 -22.11 -4.03 -3.95
C THR A 51 -21.63 -4.78 -2.70
N HIS A 52 -20.74 -4.15 -1.93
CA HIS A 52 -20.22 -4.73 -0.71
C HIS A 52 -21.29 -4.64 0.37
N HIS A 53 -21.44 -5.75 1.10
CA HIS A 53 -22.33 -5.77 2.25
C HIS A 53 -21.89 -4.68 3.24
N PRO A 54 -22.80 -3.82 3.77
CA PRO A 54 -22.42 -2.72 4.66
C PRO A 54 -21.56 -3.13 5.86
N GLN A 55 -21.76 -4.37 6.35
CA GLN A 55 -20.95 -4.93 7.43
C GLN A 55 -19.46 -5.12 7.04
N LYS A 56 -19.15 -5.47 5.78
CA LYS A 56 -17.75 -5.59 5.32
C LYS A 56 -17.06 -4.23 5.37
N ILE A 57 -17.73 -3.18 4.89
CA ILE A 57 -17.20 -1.81 4.90
C ILE A 57 -16.99 -1.35 6.34
N ALA A 58 -17.99 -1.54 7.21
CA ALA A 58 -17.89 -1.19 8.61
C ALA A 58 -16.75 -1.92 9.33
N LEU A 59 -16.56 -3.22 9.03
CA LEU A 59 -15.46 -4.02 9.57
C LEU A 59 -14.09 -3.46 9.15
N ILE A 60 -13.90 -3.22 7.84
CA ILE A 60 -12.63 -2.70 7.31
C ILE A 60 -12.34 -1.31 7.90
N PHE A 61 -13.29 -0.39 7.88
CA PHE A 61 -13.08 0.96 8.43
C PHE A 61 -12.80 0.92 9.94
N SER A 62 -13.50 0.08 10.69
CA SER A 62 -13.21 -0.11 12.12
C SER A 62 -11.78 -0.61 12.33
N ALA A 63 -11.36 -1.63 11.59
CA ALA A 63 -10.01 -2.17 11.68
C ALA A 63 -8.95 -1.11 11.32
N MET A 64 -9.15 -0.36 10.23
CA MET A 64 -8.25 0.72 9.80
C MET A 64 -8.11 1.81 10.87
N ARG A 65 -9.22 2.22 11.50
CA ARG A 65 -9.21 3.23 12.56
C ARG A 65 -8.43 2.76 13.78
N HIS A 66 -8.60 1.51 14.19
CA HIS A 66 -7.85 0.93 15.31
C HIS A 66 -6.37 0.81 14.98
N PHE A 67 -6.02 0.32 13.79
CA PHE A 67 -4.64 0.21 13.33
C PHE A 67 -3.94 1.57 13.26
N ALA A 68 -4.61 2.59 12.73
CA ALA A 68 -4.09 3.96 12.70
C ALA A 68 -3.82 4.51 14.12
N LYS A 69 -4.67 4.19 15.10
CA LYS A 69 -4.44 4.56 16.50
C LYS A 69 -3.24 3.82 17.09
N GLN A 70 -3.09 2.53 16.82
CA GLN A 70 -1.95 1.73 17.27
C GLN A 70 -0.63 2.28 16.70
N LEU A 71 -0.58 2.55 15.39
CA LEU A 71 0.59 3.16 14.75
C LEU A 71 0.95 4.52 15.38
N LYS A 72 -0.04 5.38 15.66
CA LYS A 72 0.21 6.65 16.36
C LYS A 72 0.77 6.43 17.77
N ALA A 73 0.25 5.45 18.52
CA ALA A 73 0.75 5.10 19.85
C ALA A 73 2.19 4.57 19.82
N GLU A 74 2.60 3.91 18.74
CA GLU A 74 3.98 3.48 18.48
C GLU A 74 4.93 4.61 18.05
N GLY A 75 4.42 5.85 17.90
CA GLY A 75 5.18 7.03 17.53
C GLY A 75 5.20 7.34 16.04
N TRP A 76 4.40 6.67 15.22
CA TRP A 76 4.30 7.00 13.79
C TRP A 76 3.52 8.29 13.56
N ARG A 77 3.98 9.07 12.57
CA ARG A 77 3.22 10.21 12.03
C ARG A 77 2.18 9.70 11.04
N VAL A 78 0.94 9.55 11.49
CA VAL A 78 -0.15 9.05 10.64
C VAL A 78 -1.09 10.19 10.21
N ARG A 79 -1.28 10.35 8.90
CA ARG A 79 -2.35 11.15 8.29
C ARG A 79 -3.47 10.20 7.87
N TYR A 80 -4.65 10.43 8.43
CA TYR A 80 -5.81 9.55 8.26
C TYR A 80 -6.99 10.35 7.69
N HIS A 81 -7.59 9.88 6.60
CA HIS A 81 -8.86 10.39 6.10
C HIS A 81 -10.01 9.48 6.53
N VAL A 82 -10.95 10.05 7.30
CA VAL A 82 -12.21 9.40 7.66
C VAL A 82 -13.20 9.64 6.54
N PHE A 83 -13.93 8.60 6.13
CA PHE A 83 -14.90 8.67 5.07
C PHE A 83 -16.03 9.63 5.43
N GLN A 84 -16.34 10.53 4.49
CA GLN A 84 -17.48 11.44 4.56
C GLN A 84 -18.12 11.52 3.18
N SER A 85 -19.45 11.50 3.10
CA SER A 85 -20.19 11.46 1.83
C SER A 85 -19.94 12.69 0.95
N ASP A 86 -19.72 13.84 1.57
CA ASP A 86 -19.45 15.15 0.97
C ASP A 86 -17.95 15.43 0.75
N SER A 87 -17.07 14.51 1.16
CA SER A 87 -15.63 14.65 0.96
C SER A 87 -15.27 14.70 -0.53
N PRO A 88 -14.36 15.61 -0.96
CA PRO A 88 -13.80 15.59 -2.30
C PRO A 88 -12.80 14.45 -2.51
N ILE A 89 -12.31 13.81 -1.44
CA ILE A 89 -11.40 12.66 -1.52
C ILE A 89 -12.25 11.41 -1.80
N ARG A 90 -12.19 10.92 -3.03
CA ARG A 90 -12.95 9.75 -3.50
C ARG A 90 -12.08 8.52 -3.70
N THR A 91 -10.79 8.71 -3.95
CA THR A 91 -9.80 7.66 -4.24
C THR A 91 -8.58 7.75 -3.32
N GLN A 92 -7.77 6.68 -3.26
CA GLN A 92 -6.48 6.72 -2.54
C GLN A 92 -5.53 7.77 -3.14
N LEU A 93 -5.55 7.91 -4.47
CA LEU A 93 -4.75 8.90 -5.19
C LEU A 93 -5.10 10.34 -4.76
N ASP A 94 -6.39 10.67 -4.65
CA ASP A 94 -6.85 12.00 -4.22
C ASP A 94 -6.29 12.33 -2.83
N PHE A 95 -6.29 11.34 -1.93
CA PHE A 95 -5.76 11.55 -0.59
C PHE A 95 -4.27 11.86 -0.60
N VAL A 96 -3.49 11.11 -1.39
CA VAL A 96 -2.04 11.35 -1.55
C VAL A 96 -1.80 12.76 -2.10
N GLN A 97 -2.53 13.17 -3.13
CA GLN A 97 -2.44 14.52 -3.73
C GLN A 97 -2.74 15.62 -2.71
N VAL A 98 -3.80 15.46 -1.92
CA VAL A 98 -4.13 16.42 -0.84
C VAL A 98 -3.01 16.49 0.20
N GLN A 99 -2.31 15.39 0.50
CA GLN A 99 -1.17 15.43 1.42
C GLN A 99 0.08 16.06 0.79
N GLN A 100 0.34 15.87 -0.51
CA GLN A 100 1.44 16.53 -1.22
C GLN A 100 1.33 18.07 -1.19
N GLN A 101 0.11 18.60 -1.19
CA GLN A 101 -0.11 20.05 -1.04
C GLN A 101 0.29 20.59 0.34
N ARG A 102 0.37 19.71 1.36
CA ARG A 102 0.63 20.09 2.76
C ARG A 102 2.04 19.72 3.22
N LEU A 103 2.63 18.70 2.61
CA LEU A 103 3.90 18.10 3.01
C LEU A 103 4.70 17.74 1.76
N SER A 104 5.97 18.15 1.72
CA SER A 104 6.88 17.82 0.63
C SER A 104 7.50 16.45 0.86
N ALA A 105 6.92 15.41 0.26
CA ALA A 105 7.53 14.09 0.17
C ALA A 105 8.34 13.95 -1.11
N LYS A 106 9.40 13.14 -1.07
CA LYS A 106 10.24 12.81 -2.25
C LYS A 106 9.84 11.54 -2.97
N GLU A 107 9.05 10.70 -2.33
CA GLU A 107 8.68 9.37 -2.81
C GLU A 107 7.45 8.88 -2.05
N LEU A 108 6.62 8.09 -2.75
CA LEU A 108 5.55 7.30 -2.19
C LEU A 108 6.00 5.83 -2.15
N VAL A 109 5.92 5.21 -0.97
CA VAL A 109 6.20 3.79 -0.76
C VAL A 109 4.88 3.07 -0.49
N ILE A 110 4.65 1.98 -1.19
CA ILE A 110 3.43 1.15 -1.05
C ILE A 110 3.81 -0.32 -1.15
N THR A 111 3.17 -1.19 -0.38
CA THR A 111 3.23 -2.64 -0.60
C THR A 111 2.22 -3.01 -1.68
N HIS A 112 2.56 -3.97 -2.56
CA HIS A 112 1.67 -4.52 -3.58
C HIS A 112 0.26 -4.74 -3.01
N CYS A 113 -0.75 -4.26 -3.73
CA CYS A 113 -2.14 -4.40 -3.30
C CYS A 113 -2.75 -5.68 -3.86
N GLY A 114 -3.70 -6.26 -3.13
CA GLY A 114 -4.42 -7.47 -3.55
C GLY A 114 -5.47 -7.25 -4.65
N GLU A 115 -5.64 -6.03 -5.15
CA GLU A 115 -6.65 -5.67 -6.16
C GLU A 115 -5.97 -5.30 -7.48
N TYR A 116 -6.28 -6.05 -8.54
CA TYR A 116 -5.56 -5.96 -9.81
C TYR A 116 -5.67 -4.57 -10.46
N ARG A 117 -6.87 -3.96 -10.47
CA ARG A 117 -7.10 -2.66 -11.12
C ARG A 117 -6.33 -1.55 -10.41
N LEU A 118 -6.37 -1.50 -9.08
CA LEU A 118 -5.61 -0.55 -8.27
C LEU A 118 -4.11 -0.77 -8.48
N GLN A 119 -3.62 -2.01 -8.50
CA GLN A 119 -2.21 -2.30 -8.75
C GLN A 119 -1.78 -1.76 -10.12
N GLN A 120 -2.59 -1.99 -11.17
CA GLN A 120 -2.32 -1.46 -12.51
C GLN A 120 -2.37 0.08 -12.55
N GLN A 121 -3.20 0.73 -11.74
CA GLN A 121 -3.19 2.18 -11.61
C GLN A 121 -1.90 2.68 -10.94
N ILE A 122 -1.48 2.04 -9.85
CA ILE A 122 -0.26 2.36 -9.10
C ILE A 122 0.97 2.26 -10.01
N GLU A 123 1.13 1.12 -10.70
CA GLU A 123 2.31 0.83 -11.51
C GLU A 123 2.39 1.73 -12.75
N ASN A 124 1.28 1.92 -13.46
CA ASN A 124 1.32 2.56 -14.77
C ASN A 124 1.06 4.08 -14.73
N HIS A 125 0.36 4.60 -13.72
CA HIS A 125 -0.18 5.96 -13.77
C HIS A 125 0.25 6.83 -12.60
N TRP A 126 0.36 6.29 -11.38
CA TRP A 126 0.49 7.12 -10.19
C TRP A 126 1.77 7.96 -10.16
N SER A 127 2.91 7.40 -10.59
CA SER A 127 4.17 8.15 -10.63
C SER A 127 4.07 9.42 -11.50
N GLN A 128 3.40 9.32 -12.65
CA GLN A 128 3.16 10.45 -13.55
C GLN A 128 2.09 11.40 -13.00
N GLN A 129 0.99 10.88 -12.44
CA GLN A 129 -0.10 11.71 -11.92
C GLN A 129 0.28 12.49 -10.67
N LEU A 130 1.13 11.91 -9.81
CA LEU A 130 1.63 12.53 -8.58
C LEU A 130 2.88 13.38 -8.81
N GLN A 131 3.55 13.23 -9.96
CA GLN A 131 4.88 13.77 -10.21
C GLN A 131 5.85 13.41 -9.08
N LEU A 132 5.75 12.18 -8.60
CA LEU A 132 6.40 11.66 -7.41
C LEU A 132 6.81 10.21 -7.66
N PRO A 133 8.08 9.82 -7.47
CA PRO A 133 8.48 8.42 -7.54
C PRO A 133 7.59 7.54 -6.66
N VAL A 134 7.10 6.44 -7.21
CA VAL A 134 6.30 5.44 -6.50
C VAL A 134 7.11 4.15 -6.44
N GLN A 135 7.49 3.75 -5.23
CA GLN A 135 8.13 2.48 -4.95
C GLN A 135 7.08 1.46 -4.49
N CYS A 136 6.87 0.44 -5.31
CA CYS A 136 6.04 -0.71 -4.95
C CYS A 136 6.92 -1.83 -4.37
N LEU A 137 6.62 -2.26 -3.15
CA LEU A 137 7.33 -3.32 -2.44
C LEU A 137 6.52 -4.62 -2.52
N ASP A 138 7.22 -5.75 -2.59
CA ASP A 138 6.58 -7.06 -2.49
C ASP A 138 5.82 -7.23 -1.17
N ASP A 139 4.73 -7.99 -1.22
CA ASP A 139 3.96 -8.36 -0.02
C ASP A 139 4.51 -9.65 0.60
N ASP A 140 5.37 -9.47 1.60
CA ASP A 140 6.03 -10.57 2.32
C ASP A 140 5.12 -11.31 3.31
N ARG A 141 3.82 -10.99 3.34
CA ARG A 141 2.80 -11.81 4.03
C ARG A 141 2.51 -13.11 3.28
N PHE A 142 2.83 -13.18 1.99
CA PHE A 142 2.69 -14.38 1.17
C PHE A 142 4.01 -15.15 1.09
N PHE A 143 3.93 -16.49 1.09
CA PHE A 143 5.13 -17.34 0.94
C PHE A 143 5.83 -17.22 -0.41
N PHE A 144 5.09 -16.79 -1.44
CA PHE A 144 5.60 -16.61 -2.79
C PHE A 144 5.22 -15.22 -3.27
N VAL A 145 6.21 -14.52 -3.82
CA VAL A 145 5.98 -13.30 -4.60
C VAL A 145 5.48 -13.72 -5.97
N ALA A 146 4.40 -13.11 -6.43
CA ALA A 146 3.94 -13.29 -7.80
C ALA A 146 4.96 -12.65 -8.74
N GLN A 147 5.85 -13.45 -9.33
CA GLN A 147 6.65 -12.99 -10.47
C GLN A 147 5.75 -12.98 -11.70
N PHE A 148 5.18 -11.81 -12.00
CA PHE A 148 4.56 -11.55 -13.29
C PHE A 148 5.66 -11.32 -14.33
N SER A 149 6.30 -12.41 -14.78
CA SER A 149 7.16 -12.35 -15.96
C SER A 149 6.26 -12.26 -17.19
N SER A 150 6.37 -11.18 -17.96
CA SER A 150 5.76 -11.02 -19.29
C SER A 150 6.43 -11.91 -20.36
N ASP A 151 6.93 -13.08 -19.97
CA ASP A 151 7.50 -14.06 -20.89
C ASP A 151 6.37 -14.94 -21.43
N ASN A 152 5.95 -14.66 -22.66
CA ASN A 152 5.13 -15.55 -23.50
C ASN A 152 5.96 -16.77 -23.98
N GLY A 153 6.73 -17.40 -23.08
CA GLY A 153 7.31 -18.71 -23.30
C GLY A 153 6.25 -19.80 -23.12
N PRO A 154 6.40 -20.99 -23.72
CA PRO A 154 5.43 -22.05 -23.58
C PRO A 154 5.43 -22.53 -22.12
N VAL A 155 4.49 -22.01 -21.32
CA VAL A 155 4.11 -22.62 -20.06
C VAL A 155 3.51 -23.97 -20.44
N ASP A 156 4.09 -25.07 -19.96
CA ASP A 156 3.48 -26.39 -20.12
C ASP A 156 2.21 -26.43 -19.24
N THR A 157 1.15 -25.85 -19.78
CA THR A 157 -0.16 -25.62 -19.14
C THR A 157 -0.94 -26.93 -19.07
N LYS A 158 -0.42 -27.91 -18.34
CA LYS A 158 -1.16 -29.13 -18.03
C LYS A 158 -1.24 -29.30 -16.53
N CYS A 159 -2.28 -28.67 -15.97
CA CYS A 159 -2.78 -28.78 -14.61
C CYS A 159 -1.98 -28.01 -13.54
N TYR A 160 -2.55 -26.90 -13.08
CA TYR A 160 -2.26 -26.39 -11.75
C TYR A 160 -2.78 -27.41 -10.72
N VAL A 161 -1.88 -28.26 -10.22
CA VAL A 161 -2.21 -29.21 -9.15
C VAL A 161 -1.96 -28.52 -7.82
N TRP A 162 -3.02 -28.19 -7.10
CA TRP A 162 -2.95 -27.53 -5.79
C TRP A 162 -2.02 -28.26 -4.80
N ASN A 163 -1.99 -29.60 -4.85
CA ASN A 163 -1.09 -30.41 -4.01
C ASN A 163 0.39 -30.12 -4.29
N ILE A 164 0.80 -29.95 -5.55
CA ILE A 164 2.20 -29.63 -5.91
C ILE A 164 2.59 -28.25 -5.40
N PHE A 165 1.66 -27.27 -5.46
CA PHE A 165 1.90 -25.94 -4.88
C PHE A 165 2.01 -25.99 -3.36
N ILE A 166 1.17 -26.79 -2.69
CA ILE A 166 1.20 -26.95 -1.23
C ILE A 166 2.48 -27.65 -0.77
N GLU A 167 2.94 -28.71 -1.45
CA GLU A 167 4.22 -29.36 -1.16
C GLU A 167 5.41 -28.37 -1.27
N LYS A 168 5.37 -27.48 -2.28
CA LYS A 168 6.35 -26.38 -2.41
C LYS A 168 6.23 -25.34 -1.29
N CYS A 169 5.02 -25.06 -0.79
CA CYS A 169 4.83 -24.18 0.37
C CYS A 169 5.40 -24.81 1.65
N VAL A 170 5.09 -26.08 1.91
CA VAL A 170 5.53 -26.82 3.10
C VAL A 170 7.05 -26.95 3.12
N SER A 171 7.67 -27.35 2.01
CA SER A 171 9.14 -27.44 1.92
C SER A 171 9.85 -26.11 2.14
N ARG A 172 9.26 -24.97 1.71
CA ARG A 172 9.82 -23.63 1.94
C ARG A 172 9.70 -23.17 3.40
N LEU A 173 8.71 -23.71 4.13
CA LEU A 173 8.46 -23.42 5.54
C LEU A 173 9.33 -24.25 6.51
N ALA A 174 10.07 -25.25 5.99
CA ALA A 174 10.83 -26.21 6.79
C ALA A 174 9.98 -26.88 7.89
N ILE A 175 8.73 -27.24 7.55
CA ILE A 175 7.83 -28.08 8.37
C ILE A 175 7.80 -29.49 7.79
#